data_AF-A0A2H0RUL1-F1
#
_entry.id   AF-A0A2H0RUL1-F1
#
_cell.length_a   1.000
_cell.length_b   1.000
_cell.length_c   1.000
_cell.angle_alpha   90.00
_cell.angle_beta   90.00
_cell.angle_gamma   90.00
#
_symmetry.space_group_name_H-M   'P 1'
#
loop_
_entity.id
_entity.type
_entity.pdbx_description
1 polymer ?
#
loop_
_entity_poly.entity_id
_entity_poly.type
_entity_poly.pdbx_seq_one_letter_code
_entity_poly.pdbx_strand_id
1 'polypeptide(L)'
;MPLLLTFLTASLPFAAKITVLALGLQGYIAQSLYKVFQVLVPVFWRKKEGRRGLALFWPIAEPIPHLRTWLRATITALLLSGSAIVAAPLMLPLWNIRPETIRAGFDARFSVSSGGAVAVVLFLSCFNSAIEELHFRAWLDPALSRSLGNVPGILISALAFGCMHGLIFFGIPGIALTPLFLIIGALTIAGVCWSLLTRMRGGIHAAWWSHACADALLMLWGLHWLGYI
;
A
#
# COMPACT_ATOMS: atom_id res chain seq x y z
N MET A 1 -6.03 21.91 -9.15
CA MET A 1 -4.88 22.18 -8.28
C MET A 1 -3.65 22.25 -9.15
N PRO A 2 -2.70 23.17 -8.93
CA PRO A 2 -1.47 23.17 -9.71
C PRO A 2 -0.78 21.82 -9.60
N LEU A 3 -0.45 21.21 -10.73
CA LEU A 3 0.15 19.89 -10.80
C LEU A 3 1.42 19.77 -9.93
N LEU A 4 2.23 20.82 -9.89
CA LEU A 4 3.42 20.92 -9.04
C LEU A 4 3.09 20.71 -7.55
N LEU A 5 2.01 21.32 -7.05
CA LEU A 5 1.61 21.18 -5.65
C LEU A 5 1.13 19.75 -5.33
N THR A 6 0.48 19.08 -6.30
CA THR A 6 0.13 17.66 -6.18
C THR A 6 1.38 16.80 -5.99
N PHE A 7 2.40 17.00 -6.83
CA PHE A 7 3.66 16.25 -6.71
C PHE A 7 4.41 16.55 -5.41
N LEU A 8 4.52 17.82 -5.00
CA LEU A 8 5.19 18.21 -3.76
C LEU A 8 4.49 17.64 -2.52
N THR A 9 3.16 17.58 -2.51
CA THR A 9 2.43 17.00 -1.37
C THR A 9 2.48 15.48 -1.39
N ALA A 10 2.48 14.85 -2.57
CA ALA A 10 2.59 13.41 -2.74
C ALA A 10 3.99 12.88 -2.36
N SER A 11 5.03 13.71 -2.41
CA SER A 11 6.38 13.32 -2.02
C SER A 11 6.64 13.33 -0.51
N LEU A 12 5.76 13.95 0.30
CA LEU A 12 5.96 14.06 1.76
C LEU A 12 6.09 12.70 2.48
N PRO A 13 5.24 11.68 2.21
CA PRO A 13 5.44 10.35 2.79
C PRO A 13 6.78 9.72 2.39
N PHE A 14 7.23 9.92 1.15
CA PHE A 14 8.51 9.40 0.67
C PHE A 14 9.67 10.08 1.38
N ALA A 15 9.65 11.40 1.49
CA ALA A 15 10.67 12.16 2.21
C ALA A 15 10.77 11.67 3.66
N ALA A 16 9.63 11.54 4.35
CA ALA A 16 9.60 11.01 5.72
C ALA A 16 10.19 9.60 5.83
N LYS A 17 9.84 8.69 4.92
CA LYS A 17 10.37 7.33 4.92
C LYS A 17 11.87 7.29 4.62
N ILE A 18 12.33 8.05 3.62
CA ILE A 18 13.74 8.14 3.26
C ILE A 18 14.55 8.71 4.43
N THR A 19 14.05 9.74 5.13
CA THR A 19 14.69 10.28 6.32
C THR A 19 14.81 9.22 7.43
N VAL A 20 13.73 8.48 7.71
CA VAL A 20 13.77 7.39 8.70
C VAL A 20 14.82 6.33 8.35
N LEU A 21 14.91 5.94 7.07
CA LEU A 21 15.92 5.00 6.59
C LEU A 21 17.34 5.56 6.66
N ALA A 22 17.55 6.81 6.24
CA ALA A 22 18.86 7.47 6.23
C ALA A 22 19.42 7.68 7.65
N LEU A 23 18.53 7.90 8.63
CA LEU A 23 18.89 8.00 10.04
C LEU A 23 19.06 6.64 10.73
N GLY A 24 18.82 5.52 10.02
CA GLY A 24 18.94 4.18 10.56
C GLY A 24 17.96 3.87 11.71
N LEU A 25 16.85 4.60 11.80
CA LEU A 25 15.88 4.42 12.89
C LEU A 25 15.20 3.06 12.77
N GLN A 26 15.15 2.29 13.86
CA GLN A 26 14.48 0.98 13.90
C GLN A 26 13.14 1.08 14.62
N GLY A 27 12.33 0.03 14.52
CA GLY A 27 11.04 -0.07 15.20
C GLY A 27 9.86 0.29 14.31
N TYR A 28 8.77 -0.46 14.45
CA TYR A 28 7.58 -0.34 13.61
C TYR A 28 6.97 1.07 13.59
N ILE A 29 6.91 1.75 14.74
CA ILE A 29 6.37 3.10 14.86
C ILE A 29 7.22 4.10 14.05
N ALA A 30 8.54 4.11 14.26
CA ALA A 30 9.45 4.98 13.52
C ALA A 30 9.36 4.72 12.01
N GLN A 31 9.37 3.44 11.62
CA GLN A 31 9.25 2.99 10.24
C GLN A 31 7.90 3.33 9.58
N SER A 32 6.89 3.68 10.38
CA SER A 32 5.53 4.05 9.96
C SER A 32 5.23 5.55 10.04
N LEU A 33 6.19 6.41 10.42
CA LEU A 33 5.97 7.86 10.53
C LEU A 33 5.47 8.51 9.23
N TYR A 34 5.83 7.94 8.08
CA TYR A 34 5.34 8.40 6.78
C TYR A 34 3.80 8.34 6.64
N LYS A 35 3.13 7.45 7.40
CA LYS A 35 1.67 7.31 7.40
C LYS A 35 0.97 8.56 7.92
N VAL A 36 1.62 9.35 8.78
CA VAL A 36 1.11 10.65 9.22
C VAL A 36 0.83 11.54 8.01
N PHE A 37 1.78 11.61 7.07
CA PHE A 37 1.59 12.36 5.82
C PHE A 37 0.58 11.69 4.90
N GLN A 38 0.51 10.35 4.89
CA GLN A 38 -0.52 9.65 4.12
C GLN A 38 -1.94 10.00 4.57
N VAL A 39 -2.16 10.32 5.85
CA VAL A 39 -3.45 10.78 6.38
C VAL A 39 -3.62 12.29 6.25
N LEU A 40 -2.64 13.09 6.67
CA LEU A 40 -2.77 14.55 6.74
C LEU A 40 -2.97 15.19 5.36
N VAL A 41 -2.29 14.69 4.33
CA VAL A 41 -2.39 15.23 2.97
C VAL A 41 -3.81 15.09 2.39
N PRO A 42 -4.43 13.90 2.33
CA PRO A 42 -5.81 13.78 1.85
C PRO A 42 -6.80 14.49 2.78
N VAL A 43 -6.61 14.47 4.11
CA VAL A 43 -7.50 15.20 5.05
C VAL A 43 -7.49 16.70 4.76
N PHE A 44 -6.32 17.30 4.58
CA PHE A 44 -6.17 18.71 4.24
C PHE A 44 -6.92 19.05 2.94
N TRP A 45 -6.81 18.19 1.93
CA TRP A 45 -7.48 18.43 0.66
C TRP A 45 -8.97 18.23 0.70
N ARG A 46 -9.45 17.20 1.39
CA ARG A 46 -10.88 16.97 1.57
C ARG A 46 -11.52 18.11 2.37
N LYS A 47 -10.81 18.70 3.33
CA LYS A 47 -11.22 19.92 4.02
C LYS A 47 -11.38 21.09 3.05
N LYS A 48 -10.42 21.29 2.13
CA LYS A 48 -10.51 22.34 1.09
C LYS A 48 -11.66 22.10 0.11
N GLU A 49 -12.00 20.85 -0.17
CA GLU A 49 -13.17 20.45 -0.96
C GLU A 49 -14.49 20.57 -0.17
N GLY A 50 -14.47 21.17 1.03
CA GLY A 50 -15.66 21.42 1.84
C GLY A 50 -16.16 20.23 2.64
N ARG A 51 -15.42 19.11 2.67
CA ARG A 51 -15.77 17.95 3.52
C ARG A 51 -15.55 18.30 5.00
N ARG A 52 -16.36 17.70 5.87
CA ARG A 52 -16.35 17.93 7.33
C ARG A 52 -16.58 16.63 8.10
N GLY A 53 -16.21 16.61 9.39
CA GLY A 53 -16.41 15.46 10.27
C GLY A 53 -15.70 14.20 9.77
N LEU A 54 -16.37 13.04 9.87
CA LEU A 54 -15.84 11.75 9.40
C LEU A 54 -15.57 11.73 7.88
N ALA A 55 -16.24 12.59 7.11
CA ALA A 55 -15.98 12.75 5.69
C ALA A 55 -14.61 13.40 5.38
N LEU A 56 -13.83 13.80 6.37
CA LEU A 56 -12.42 14.17 6.19
C LEU A 56 -11.53 12.93 6.08
N PHE A 57 -11.84 11.90 6.86
CA PHE A 57 -11.00 10.71 7.03
C PHE A 57 -11.43 9.54 6.14
N TRP A 58 -12.70 9.49 5.72
CA TRP A 58 -13.15 8.48 4.75
C TRP A 58 -14.27 9.02 3.83
N PRO A 59 -14.37 8.60 2.55
CA PRO A 59 -15.49 8.94 1.66
C PRO A 59 -16.79 8.24 2.04
N ILE A 60 -17.31 8.57 3.22
CA ILE A 60 -18.59 8.05 3.74
C ILE A 60 -19.80 8.38 2.87
N ALA A 61 -19.71 9.42 2.04
CA ALA A 61 -20.78 9.82 1.13
C ALA A 61 -20.78 9.02 -0.19
N GLU A 62 -19.72 8.25 -0.47
CA GLU A 62 -19.75 7.35 -1.63
C GLU A 62 -20.71 6.20 -1.39
N PRO A 63 -21.50 5.81 -2.41
CA PRO A 63 -22.49 4.75 -2.28
C PRO A 63 -21.82 3.43 -1.93
N ILE A 64 -22.54 2.55 -1.24
CA ILE A 64 -22.07 1.18 -1.00
C ILE A 64 -21.97 0.43 -2.35
N PRO A 65 -20.91 -0.37 -2.59
CA PRO A 65 -20.79 -1.16 -3.80
C PRO A 65 -21.96 -2.13 -3.96
N HIS A 66 -22.38 -2.36 -5.20
CA HIS A 66 -23.27 -3.48 -5.51
C HIS A 66 -22.53 -4.82 -5.35
N LEU A 67 -23.28 -5.91 -5.18
CA LEU A 67 -22.74 -7.27 -5.07
C LEU A 67 -21.74 -7.60 -6.19
N ARG A 68 -22.03 -7.23 -7.45
CA ARG A 68 -21.12 -7.45 -8.58
C ARG A 68 -19.77 -6.75 -8.40
N THR A 69 -19.75 -5.56 -7.81
CA THR A 69 -18.52 -4.80 -7.53
C THR A 69 -17.75 -5.45 -6.38
N TRP A 70 -18.45 -5.91 -5.32
CA TRP A 70 -17.82 -6.67 -4.24
C TRP A 70 -17.17 -7.96 -4.74
N LEU A 71 -17.88 -8.72 -5.58
CA LEU A 71 -17.34 -9.95 -6.17
C LEU A 71 -16.09 -9.67 -7.00
N ARG A 72 -16.10 -8.61 -7.82
CA ARG A 72 -14.91 -8.20 -8.59
C ARG A 72 -13.76 -7.83 -7.67
N ALA A 73 -14.00 -7.05 -6.61
CA ALA A 73 -12.98 -6.67 -5.64
C ALA A 73 -12.37 -7.90 -4.94
N THR A 74 -13.18 -8.87 -4.54
CA THR A 74 -12.72 -10.13 -3.95
C THR A 74 -11.92 -10.96 -4.95
N ILE A 75 -12.37 -11.10 -6.20
CA ILE A 75 -11.62 -11.81 -7.24
C ILE A 75 -10.28 -11.12 -7.51
N THR A 76 -10.26 -9.78 -7.59
CA THR A 76 -9.01 -9.01 -7.71
C THR A 76 -8.07 -9.29 -6.56
N ALA A 77 -8.58 -9.33 -5.31
CA ALA A 77 -7.76 -9.64 -4.14
C ALA A 77 -7.15 -11.04 -4.22
N LEU A 78 -7.95 -12.04 -4.58
CA LEU A 78 -7.52 -13.43 -4.73
C LEU A 78 -6.48 -13.60 -5.84
N LEU A 79 -6.66 -12.93 -6.97
CA LEU A 79 -5.70 -13.01 -8.09
C LEU A 79 -4.38 -12.33 -7.73
N LEU A 80 -4.41 -11.14 -7.12
CA LEU A 80 -3.20 -10.42 -6.72
C LEU A 80 -2.44 -11.17 -5.61
N SER A 81 -3.12 -11.57 -4.54
CA SER A 81 -2.49 -12.31 -3.43
C SER A 81 -2.07 -13.72 -3.85
N GLY A 82 -2.93 -14.47 -4.53
CA GLY A 82 -2.64 -15.83 -4.97
C GLY A 82 -1.46 -15.89 -5.94
N SER A 83 -1.38 -14.97 -6.90
CA SER A 83 -0.22 -14.90 -7.81
C SER A 83 1.08 -14.60 -7.07
N ALA A 84 1.08 -13.68 -6.12
CA ALA A 84 2.27 -13.38 -5.31
C ALA A 84 2.68 -14.53 -4.38
N ILE A 85 1.72 -15.20 -3.72
CA ILE A 85 1.95 -16.38 -2.87
C ILE A 85 2.56 -17.52 -3.66
N VAL A 86 2.14 -17.74 -4.91
CA VAL A 86 2.71 -18.77 -5.79
C VAL A 86 4.06 -18.33 -6.35
N ALA A 87 4.19 -17.08 -6.79
CA ALA A 87 5.40 -16.57 -7.42
C ALA A 87 6.57 -16.53 -6.43
N ALA A 88 6.37 -16.05 -5.20
CA ALA A 88 7.44 -15.89 -4.21
C ALA A 88 8.29 -17.16 -4.00
N PRO A 89 7.75 -18.33 -3.62
CA PRO A 89 8.56 -19.54 -3.39
C PRO A 89 9.22 -20.09 -4.65
N LEU A 90 8.65 -19.85 -5.84
CA LEU A 90 9.26 -20.26 -7.11
C LEU A 90 10.41 -19.33 -7.52
N MET A 91 10.30 -18.06 -7.18
CA MET A 91 11.19 -17.00 -7.61
C MET A 91 12.40 -16.88 -6.67
N LEU A 92 12.22 -16.95 -5.36
CA LEU A 92 13.30 -16.73 -4.38
C LEU A 92 14.55 -17.62 -4.57
N PRO A 93 14.44 -18.92 -4.93
CA PRO A 93 15.60 -19.75 -5.22
C PRO A 93 16.49 -19.21 -6.35
N LEU A 94 15.92 -18.49 -7.33
CA LEU A 94 16.67 -17.90 -8.45
C LEU A 94 17.68 -16.83 -8.00
N TRP A 95 17.46 -16.24 -6.82
CA TRP A 95 18.36 -15.25 -6.21
C TRP A 95 19.04 -15.78 -4.95
N ASN A 96 18.94 -17.08 -4.67
CA ASN A 96 19.44 -17.70 -3.43
C ASN A 96 18.93 -16.98 -2.15
N ILE A 97 17.69 -16.49 -2.19
CA ILE A 97 17.08 -15.79 -1.06
C ILE A 97 16.41 -16.81 -0.16
N ARG A 98 16.86 -16.84 1.10
CA ARG A 98 16.31 -17.72 2.12
C ARG A 98 15.27 -17.00 2.99
N PRO A 99 14.15 -17.64 3.36
CA PRO A 99 13.11 -17.02 4.21
C PRO A 99 13.66 -16.46 5.52
N GLU A 100 14.63 -17.15 6.13
CA GLU A 100 15.23 -16.75 7.40
C GLU A 100 16.00 -15.43 7.28
N THR A 101 16.63 -15.19 6.12
CA THR A 101 17.32 -13.92 5.82
C THR A 101 16.32 -12.77 5.75
N ILE A 102 15.17 -12.99 5.10
CA ILE A 102 14.09 -12.00 4.99
C ILE A 102 13.53 -11.70 6.39
N ARG A 103 13.23 -12.75 7.17
CA ARG A 103 12.75 -12.62 8.55
C ARG A 103 13.72 -11.81 9.40
N ALA A 104 15.01 -12.17 9.42
CA ALA A 104 16.02 -11.46 10.20
C ALA A 104 16.11 -9.97 9.82
N GLY A 105 15.97 -9.66 8.52
CA GLY A 105 15.88 -8.29 8.04
C GLY A 105 14.65 -7.53 8.55
N PHE A 106 13.50 -8.19 8.59
CA PHE A 106 12.28 -7.60 9.15
C PHE A 106 12.36 -7.42 10.66
N ASP A 107 12.85 -8.41 11.40
CA ASP A 107 13.05 -8.35 12.85
C ASP A 107 13.99 -7.20 13.21
N ALA A 108 15.12 -7.06 12.49
CA ALA A 108 16.07 -5.97 12.71
C ALA A 108 15.49 -4.59 12.40
N ARG A 109 14.66 -4.48 11.34
CA ARG A 109 14.10 -3.19 10.91
C ARG A 109 12.93 -2.73 11.76
N PHE A 110 11.99 -3.64 12.02
CA PHE A 110 10.71 -3.32 12.65
C PHE A 110 10.70 -3.61 14.14
N SER A 111 11.68 -4.37 14.65
CA SER A 111 11.83 -4.69 16.08
C SER A 111 10.55 -5.27 16.68
N VAL A 112 9.88 -6.17 15.95
CA VAL A 112 8.63 -6.80 16.36
C VAL A 112 8.89 -8.24 16.83
N SER A 113 8.28 -8.62 17.95
CA SER A 113 8.22 -10.03 18.36
C SER A 113 7.21 -10.80 17.49
N SER A 114 7.16 -12.14 17.56
CA SER A 114 6.13 -12.91 16.83
C SER A 114 4.70 -12.47 17.16
N GLY A 115 4.40 -12.22 18.44
CA GLY A 115 3.09 -11.67 18.84
C GLY A 115 2.86 -10.25 18.30
N GLY A 116 3.91 -9.42 18.28
CA GLY A 116 3.87 -8.11 17.65
C GLY A 116 3.65 -8.17 16.14
N ALA A 117 4.23 -9.15 15.45
CA ALA A 117 4.05 -9.38 14.01
C ALA A 117 2.58 -9.71 13.69
N VAL A 118 1.93 -10.56 14.49
CA VAL A 118 0.48 -10.83 14.35
C VAL A 118 -0.34 -9.55 14.50
N ALA A 119 -0.06 -8.74 15.53
CA ALA A 119 -0.76 -7.46 15.74
C ALA A 119 -0.55 -6.48 14.58
N VAL A 120 0.68 -6.42 14.05
CA VAL A 120 1.01 -5.63 12.85
C VAL A 120 0.22 -6.11 11.64
N VAL A 121 0.14 -7.42 11.40
CA VAL A 121 -0.64 -7.97 10.29
C VAL A 121 -2.12 -7.60 10.39
N LEU A 122 -2.73 -7.73 11.57
CA LEU A 122 -4.13 -7.32 11.78
C LEU A 122 -4.34 -5.82 11.51
N PHE A 123 -3.40 -4.98 11.95
CA PHE A 123 -3.43 -3.55 11.65
C PHE A 123 -3.28 -3.28 10.14
N LEU A 124 -2.33 -3.97 9.49
CA LEU A 124 -2.04 -3.81 8.07
C LEU A 124 -3.26 -4.18 7.21
N SER A 125 -3.89 -5.32 7.50
CA SER A 125 -5.03 -5.80 6.71
C SER A 125 -6.22 -4.86 6.69
N CYS A 126 -6.48 -4.08 7.76
CA CYS A 126 -7.70 -3.26 7.83
C CYS A 126 -7.42 -1.76 7.80
N PHE A 127 -6.63 -1.27 8.75
CA PHE A 127 -6.43 0.17 8.95
C PHE A 127 -5.39 0.72 8.00
N ASN A 128 -4.30 -0.02 7.77
CA ASN A 128 -3.28 0.43 6.83
C ASN A 128 -3.82 0.54 5.41
N SER A 129 -4.47 -0.52 4.93
CA SER A 129 -5.08 -0.53 3.60
C SER A 129 -6.05 0.65 3.43
N ALA A 130 -6.85 0.99 4.45
CA ALA A 130 -7.71 2.18 4.41
C ALA A 130 -6.92 3.50 4.29
N ILE A 131 -5.84 3.66 5.07
CA ILE A 131 -4.98 4.86 5.01
C ILE A 131 -4.34 5.00 3.62
N GLU A 132 -3.87 3.90 3.05
CA GLU A 132 -3.24 3.88 1.75
C GLU A 132 -4.25 4.16 0.63
N GLU A 133 -5.45 3.56 0.67
CA GLU A 133 -6.51 3.85 -0.29
C GLU A 133 -7.00 5.30 -0.18
N LEU A 134 -7.07 5.87 1.03
CA LEU A 134 -7.38 7.28 1.23
C LEU A 134 -6.34 8.18 0.54
N HIS A 135 -5.05 7.85 0.68
CA HIS A 135 -3.98 8.63 0.07
C HIS A 135 -3.93 8.46 -1.45
N PHE A 136 -3.82 7.23 -1.92
CA PHE A 136 -3.54 6.95 -3.33
C PHE A 136 -4.77 7.00 -4.21
N ARG A 137 -5.93 6.54 -3.74
CA ARG A 137 -7.15 6.41 -4.58
C ARG A 137 -8.20 7.46 -4.30
N ALA A 138 -8.43 7.82 -3.04
CA ALA A 138 -9.40 8.88 -2.73
C ALA A 138 -8.85 10.28 -3.03
N TRP A 139 -7.52 10.47 -3.02
CA TRP A 139 -6.89 11.76 -3.28
C TRP A 139 -5.97 11.78 -4.51
N LEU A 140 -4.84 11.07 -4.48
CA LEU A 140 -3.77 11.29 -5.45
C LEU A 140 -4.19 10.95 -6.88
N ASP A 141 -4.81 9.80 -7.09
CA ASP A 141 -5.30 9.39 -8.41
C ASP A 141 -6.31 10.41 -8.98
N PRO A 142 -7.42 10.76 -8.31
CA PRO A 142 -8.33 11.79 -8.81
C PRO A 142 -7.66 13.14 -9.08
N ALA A 143 -6.73 13.57 -8.23
CA ALA A 143 -6.02 14.83 -8.40
C ALA A 143 -5.14 14.83 -9.66
N LEU A 144 -4.42 13.74 -9.92
CA LEU A 144 -3.60 13.56 -11.11
C LEU A 144 -4.47 13.36 -12.36
N SER A 145 -5.51 12.53 -12.27
CA SER A 145 -6.45 12.25 -13.35
C SER A 145 -7.15 13.51 -13.85
N ARG A 146 -7.53 14.43 -12.94
CA ARG A 146 -8.09 15.74 -13.32
C ARG A 146 -7.10 16.66 -14.04
N SER A 147 -5.80 16.48 -13.79
CA SER A 147 -4.75 17.39 -14.31
C SER A 147 -4.08 16.85 -15.57
N LEU A 148 -3.96 15.53 -15.71
CA LEU A 148 -3.20 14.85 -16.76
C LEU A 148 -4.06 13.93 -17.64
N GLY A 149 -5.31 13.66 -17.23
CA GLY A 149 -6.16 12.62 -17.80
C GLY A 149 -6.07 11.28 -17.04
N ASN A 150 -7.09 10.44 -17.23
CA ASN A 150 -7.29 9.24 -16.42
C ASN A 150 -6.12 8.24 -16.48
N VAL A 151 -5.63 7.93 -17.68
CA VAL A 151 -4.56 6.92 -17.85
C VAL A 151 -3.26 7.35 -17.15
N PRO A 152 -2.67 8.52 -17.43
CA PRO A 152 -1.44 8.94 -16.74
C PRO A 152 -1.69 9.16 -15.24
N GLY A 153 -2.86 9.65 -14.83
CA GLY A 153 -3.19 9.82 -13.41
C GLY A 153 -3.19 8.51 -12.62
N ILE A 154 -3.82 7.47 -13.18
CA ILE A 154 -3.84 6.13 -12.60
C ILE A 154 -2.43 5.55 -12.53
N LEU A 155 -1.68 5.60 -13.65
CA LEU A 155 -0.33 4.99 -13.72
C LEU A 155 0.65 5.66 -12.75
N ILE A 156 0.65 6.99 -12.65
CA ILE A 156 1.54 7.71 -11.74
C ILE A 156 1.18 7.43 -10.28
N SER A 157 -0.12 7.44 -9.91
CA SER A 157 -0.55 7.12 -8.55
C SER A 157 -0.23 5.67 -8.18
N ALA A 158 -0.43 4.73 -9.11
CA ALA A 158 -0.10 3.32 -8.91
C ALA A 158 1.42 3.09 -8.79
N LEU A 159 2.23 3.77 -9.60
CA LEU A 159 3.69 3.71 -9.50
C LEU A 159 4.18 4.30 -8.18
N ALA A 160 3.62 5.42 -7.73
CA ALA A 160 3.91 5.98 -6.42
C ALA A 160 3.61 4.97 -5.29
N PHE A 161 2.47 4.29 -5.36
CA PHE A 161 2.14 3.21 -4.42
C PHE A 161 3.19 2.08 -4.41
N GLY A 162 3.59 1.60 -5.58
CA GLY A 162 4.63 0.58 -5.71
C GLY A 162 5.99 1.04 -5.19
N CYS A 163 6.43 2.25 -5.54
CA CYS A 163 7.70 2.83 -5.07
C CYS A 163 7.73 3.03 -3.55
N MET A 164 6.62 3.44 -2.94
CA MET A 164 6.51 3.58 -1.48
C MET A 164 6.76 2.24 -0.79
N HIS A 165 6.23 1.15 -1.35
CA HIS A 165 6.52 -0.21 -0.87
C HIS A 165 7.95 -0.64 -1.17
N GLY A 166 8.51 -0.25 -2.31
CA GLY A 166 9.93 -0.42 -2.59
C GLY A 166 10.81 0.10 -1.44
N LEU A 167 10.50 1.28 -0.88
CA LEU A 167 11.21 1.81 0.29
C LEU A 167 11.05 0.95 1.57
N ILE A 168 9.96 0.19 1.69
CA ILE A 168 9.76 -0.75 2.82
C ILE A 168 10.75 -1.92 2.73
N PHE A 169 11.00 -2.43 1.52
CA PHE A 169 11.89 -3.56 1.28
C PHE A 169 13.36 -3.16 1.02
N PHE A 170 13.60 -1.91 0.64
CA PHE A 170 14.93 -1.41 0.30
C PHE A 170 15.93 -1.65 1.44
N GLY A 171 17.05 -2.30 1.16
CA GLY A 171 18.09 -2.61 2.15
C GLY A 171 17.74 -3.73 3.15
N ILE A 172 16.63 -4.47 2.95
CA ILE A 172 16.44 -5.76 3.64
C ILE A 172 17.48 -6.75 3.08
N PRO A 173 18.25 -7.45 3.92
CA PRO A 173 19.18 -8.47 3.48
C PRO A 173 18.52 -9.50 2.55
N GLY A 174 19.20 -9.85 1.46
CA GLY A 174 18.69 -10.78 0.44
C GLY A 174 17.79 -10.15 -0.63
N ILE A 175 17.19 -8.97 -0.38
CA ILE A 175 16.38 -8.29 -1.41
C ILE A 175 17.28 -7.40 -2.28
N ALA A 176 17.85 -8.00 -3.32
CA ALA A 176 18.61 -7.28 -4.34
C ALA A 176 17.73 -6.35 -5.19
N LEU A 177 18.35 -5.53 -6.04
CA LEU A 177 17.63 -4.57 -6.91
C LEU A 177 16.61 -5.24 -7.84
N THR A 178 16.93 -6.41 -8.41
CA THR A 178 16.02 -7.11 -9.34
C THR A 178 14.72 -7.56 -8.66
N PRO A 179 14.75 -8.34 -7.55
CA PRO A 179 13.54 -8.61 -6.75
C PRO A 179 12.81 -7.34 -6.30
N LEU A 180 13.54 -6.28 -5.93
CA LEU A 180 12.94 -5.02 -5.50
C LEU A 180 12.11 -4.37 -6.62
N PHE A 181 12.64 -4.29 -7.85
CA PHE A 181 11.89 -3.76 -8.99
C PHE A 181 10.68 -4.62 -9.37
N LEU A 182 10.78 -5.95 -9.21
CA LEU A 182 9.65 -6.86 -9.41
C LEU A 182 8.53 -6.60 -8.38
N ILE A 183 8.88 -6.40 -7.11
CA ILE A 183 7.93 -6.02 -6.06
C ILE A 183 7.25 -4.70 -6.40
N ILE A 184 8.02 -3.67 -6.79
CA ILE A 184 7.49 -2.36 -7.20
C ILE A 184 6.53 -2.51 -8.38
N GLY A 185 6.91 -3.30 -9.40
CA GLY A 185 6.09 -3.56 -10.57
C GLY A 185 4.78 -4.27 -10.23
N ALA A 186 4.84 -5.34 -9.44
CA ALA A 186 3.67 -6.09 -9.01
C ALA A 186 2.69 -5.22 -8.20
N LEU A 187 3.21 -4.41 -7.27
CA LEU A 187 2.39 -3.49 -6.48
C LEU A 187 1.87 -2.32 -7.31
N THR A 188 2.59 -1.90 -8.35
CA THR A 188 2.07 -0.94 -9.33
C THR A 188 0.87 -1.54 -10.07
N ILE A 189 0.93 -2.80 -10.50
CA ILE A 189 -0.21 -3.49 -11.13
C ILE A 189 -1.39 -3.56 -10.16
N ALA A 190 -1.17 -3.93 -8.90
CA ALA A 190 -2.21 -3.92 -7.87
C ALA A 190 -2.86 -2.52 -7.74
N GLY A 191 -2.02 -1.47 -7.69
CA GLY A 191 -2.49 -0.09 -7.63
C GLY A 191 -3.30 0.34 -8.84
N VAL A 192 -2.98 -0.14 -10.04
CA VAL A 192 -3.81 0.07 -11.24
C VAL A 192 -5.15 -0.64 -11.08
N CYS A 193 -5.17 -1.91 -10.66
CA CYS A 193 -6.41 -2.66 -10.44
C CYS A 193 -7.35 -1.96 -9.45
N TRP A 194 -6.83 -1.48 -8.33
CA TRP A 194 -7.64 -0.75 -7.34
C TRP A 194 -8.11 0.61 -7.85
N SER A 195 -7.27 1.32 -8.63
CA SER A 195 -7.70 2.55 -9.30
C SER A 195 -8.84 2.28 -10.28
N LEU A 196 -8.83 1.16 -11.01
CA LEU A 196 -9.95 0.76 -11.87
C LEU A 196 -11.22 0.42 -11.09
N LEU A 197 -11.11 -0.24 -9.92
CA LEU A 197 -12.25 -0.48 -9.03
C LEU A 197 -12.88 0.83 -8.57
N THR A 198 -12.09 1.88 -8.31
CA THR A 198 -12.61 3.20 -7.90
C THR A 198 -13.48 3.88 -8.96
N ARG A 199 -13.36 3.47 -10.23
CA ARG A 199 -14.20 3.99 -11.33
C ARG A 199 -15.59 3.35 -11.38
N MET A 200 -15.85 2.35 -10.54
CA MET A 200 -17.15 1.72 -10.38
C MET A 200 -17.97 2.42 -9.29
N ARG A 201 -19.29 2.21 -9.27
CA ARG A 201 -20.15 2.71 -8.19
C ARG A 201 -19.72 2.13 -6.84
N GLY A 202 -19.47 3.01 -5.88
CA GLY A 202 -18.93 2.67 -4.55
C GLY A 202 -17.47 2.22 -4.58
N GLY A 203 -16.77 2.55 -5.65
CA GLY A 203 -15.49 1.96 -6.00
C GLY A 203 -14.40 2.12 -4.94
N ILE A 204 -14.41 3.18 -4.13
CA ILE A 204 -13.41 3.31 -3.05
C ILE A 204 -13.54 2.23 -1.98
N HIS A 205 -14.78 1.87 -1.60
CA HIS A 205 -15.02 0.82 -0.60
C HIS A 205 -14.63 -0.55 -1.17
N ALA A 206 -14.89 -0.76 -2.47
CA ALA A 206 -14.50 -1.96 -3.18
C ALA A 206 -12.97 -2.09 -3.33
N ALA A 207 -12.28 -0.99 -3.64
CA ALA A 207 -10.82 -0.94 -3.70
C ALA A 207 -10.20 -1.25 -2.34
N TRP A 208 -10.69 -0.60 -1.28
CA TRP A 208 -10.27 -0.89 0.09
C TRP A 208 -10.49 -2.34 0.50
N TRP A 209 -11.66 -2.92 0.24
CA TRP A 209 -11.90 -4.32 0.53
C TRP A 209 -10.97 -5.26 -0.24
N SER A 210 -10.72 -4.96 -1.52
CA SER A 210 -9.79 -5.74 -2.33
C SER A 210 -8.39 -5.70 -1.73
N HIS A 211 -7.92 -4.51 -1.38
CA HIS A 211 -6.63 -4.29 -0.75
C HIS A 211 -6.56 -5.00 0.62
N ALA A 212 -7.55 -4.79 1.48
CA ALA A 212 -7.63 -5.41 2.79
C ALA A 212 -7.60 -6.95 2.75
N CYS A 213 -8.36 -7.55 1.82
CA CYS A 213 -8.33 -8.98 1.60
C CYS A 213 -6.98 -9.47 1.08
N ALA A 214 -6.36 -8.73 0.14
CA ALA A 214 -5.06 -9.09 -0.40
C ALA A 214 -3.98 -9.05 0.70
N ASP A 215 -3.97 -8.00 1.52
CA ASP A 215 -3.08 -7.86 2.67
C ASP A 215 -3.31 -8.98 3.67
N ALA A 216 -4.56 -9.29 4.04
CA ALA A 216 -4.86 -10.38 4.95
C ALA A 216 -4.28 -11.71 4.45
N LEU A 217 -4.52 -12.07 3.18
CA LEU A 217 -4.04 -13.32 2.61
C LEU A 217 -2.51 -13.36 2.53
N LEU A 218 -1.88 -12.30 2.00
CA LEU A 218 -0.43 -12.24 1.83
C LEU A 218 0.31 -12.23 3.17
N MET A 219 -0.19 -11.46 4.13
CA MET A 219 0.47 -11.28 5.40
C MET A 219 0.24 -12.48 6.33
N LEU A 220 -0.93 -13.12 6.31
CA LEU A 220 -1.14 -14.39 7.03
C LEU A 220 -0.27 -15.50 6.46
N TRP A 221 -0.20 -15.63 5.14
CA TRP A 221 0.73 -16.57 4.50
C TRP A 221 2.18 -16.25 4.86
N GLY A 222 2.57 -14.97 4.82
CA GLY A 222 3.91 -14.51 5.17
C GLY A 222 4.28 -14.78 6.63
N LEU A 223 3.34 -14.63 7.58
CA LEU A 223 3.56 -14.99 8.99
C LEU A 223 3.92 -16.46 9.14
N HIS A 224 3.15 -17.34 8.49
CA HIS A 224 3.41 -18.78 8.52
C HIS A 224 4.71 -19.14 7.79
N TRP A 225 4.89 -18.63 6.57
CA TRP A 225 6.04 -18.96 5.72
C TRP A 225 7.38 -18.46 6.29
N LEU A 226 7.39 -17.33 7.01
CA LEU A 226 8.56 -16.84 7.74
C LEU A 226 8.70 -17.45 9.15
N GLY A 227 7.76 -18.29 9.58
CA GLY A 227 7.81 -18.98 10.87
C GLY A 227 7.54 -18.10 12.09
N TYR A 228 6.75 -17.03 11.94
CA TYR A 228 6.23 -16.27 13.09
C TYR A 228 5.12 -17.01 13.83
N ILE A 229 4.34 -17.83 13.10
CA ILE A 229 3.25 -18.68 13.61
C ILE A 229 3.28 -20.08 13.00
#